data_AF-A0A920RI00-F1
#
_entry.id   AF-A0A920RI00-F1
#
_cell.length_a   1.000
_cell.length_b   1.000
_cell.length_c   1.000
_cell.angle_alpha   90.00
_cell.angle_beta   90.00
_cell.angle_gamma   90.00
#
_symmetry.space_group_name_H-M   'P 1'
#
loop_
_entity.id
_entity.type
_entity.pdbx_description
1 polymer ?
#
loop_
_entity_poly.entity_id
_entity_poly.type
_entity_poly.pdbx_seq_one_letter_code
_entity_poly.pdbx_strand_id
1 'polypeptide(L)'
;MRVGILSLLQESNTFVSGSTTLEHFEDDLFLEGEAAWSVGAHHEVGGFLAGLKEHGLSAVPLFVARALPYGVIEAASFEELMSRMFRQVRAADPLDGYLVAPHGATVSSLYPDVDGYWLARLRAEVGPGVPIIGTLDLHANVSSAMVNATDALVAYRSNPHTDQFERGKEAATLMSRTLKGEIRPVQRAIFPPFVMNIERQATAESPCLELYQIADALRHRSGVLSISILQGFPYADVAEMGSATIAVTDGDESLAGVIASELANAMWKDRTQFTATAPDIDSCLDQIKHLDGRICLLDMGDNVGGGSPADSTYLAHALVRRSIPQKAFICLFDPPCGRGCK
;
A
#
# COMPACT_ATOMS: atom_id res chain seq x y z
N MET A 1 -13.43 -0.72 -25.90
CA MET A 1 -13.70 -0.27 -24.52
C MET A 1 -12.47 0.44 -23.99
N ARG A 2 -12.67 1.56 -23.30
CA ARG A 2 -11.65 2.47 -22.77
C ARG A 2 -11.66 2.42 -21.25
N VAL A 3 -10.49 2.27 -20.64
CA VAL A 3 -10.37 2.14 -19.18
C VAL A 3 -9.48 3.25 -18.64
N GLY A 4 -10.03 4.06 -17.73
CA GLY A 4 -9.31 5.12 -17.04
C GLY A 4 -8.32 4.56 -16.02
N ILE A 5 -7.19 5.22 -15.82
CA ILE A 5 -6.22 4.84 -14.79
C ILE A 5 -5.94 6.04 -13.88
N LEU A 6 -6.11 5.81 -12.57
CA LEU A 6 -5.84 6.78 -11.51
C LEU A 6 -4.96 6.14 -10.45
N SER A 7 -3.95 6.86 -9.97
CA SER A 7 -3.07 6.41 -8.89
C SER A 7 -2.66 7.58 -8.00
N LEU A 8 -2.77 7.36 -6.69
CA LEU A 8 -2.26 8.25 -5.67
C LEU A 8 -1.61 7.38 -4.59
N LEU A 9 -0.29 7.45 -4.51
CA LEU A 9 0.52 6.56 -3.70
C LEU A 9 1.32 7.37 -2.68
N GLN A 10 0.94 7.26 -1.41
CA GLN A 10 1.69 7.82 -0.30
C GLN A 10 1.36 7.02 0.96
N GLU A 11 2.35 6.81 1.82
CA GLU A 11 2.18 6.20 3.13
C GLU A 11 2.45 7.23 4.22
N SER A 12 1.44 7.53 5.04
CA SER A 12 1.52 8.62 6.01
C SER A 12 1.80 8.13 7.43
N ASN A 13 3.00 8.41 7.93
CA ASN A 13 3.32 8.31 9.34
C ASN A 13 2.75 9.54 10.09
N THR A 14 1.67 9.34 10.84
CA THR A 14 0.99 10.43 11.56
C THR A 14 1.74 10.92 12.80
N PHE A 15 2.80 10.21 13.21
CA PHE A 15 3.56 10.49 14.43
C PHE A 15 4.80 11.36 14.18
N VAL A 16 5.16 11.60 12.91
CA VAL A 16 6.26 12.52 12.58
C VAL A 16 5.75 13.95 12.45
N SER A 17 6.63 14.92 12.74
CA SER A 17 6.29 16.35 12.72
C SER A 17 6.29 16.97 11.33
N GLY A 18 6.98 16.35 10.37
CA GLY A 18 7.00 16.76 8.98
C GLY A 18 5.65 16.56 8.30
N SER A 19 5.43 17.22 7.17
CA SER A 19 4.24 17.04 6.35
C SER A 19 4.64 16.80 4.90
N THR A 20 3.86 15.98 4.21
CA THR A 20 4.00 15.76 2.78
C THR A 20 3.35 16.94 2.03
N THR A 21 4.11 17.54 1.13
CA THR A 21 3.67 18.65 0.27
C THR A 21 3.60 18.19 -1.19
N LEU A 22 3.01 19.01 -2.06
CA LEU A 22 2.95 18.75 -3.50
C LEU A 22 4.35 18.58 -4.11
N GLU A 23 5.35 19.33 -3.63
CA GLU A 23 6.75 19.23 -4.06
C GLU A 23 7.30 17.81 -3.87
N HIS A 24 6.92 17.11 -2.79
CA HIS A 24 7.34 15.72 -2.58
C HIS A 24 6.80 14.77 -3.65
N PHE A 25 5.63 15.05 -4.22
CA PHE A 25 5.10 14.28 -5.35
C PHE A 25 5.80 14.67 -6.65
N GLU A 26 6.05 15.97 -6.86
CA GLU A 26 6.76 16.48 -8.05
C GLU A 26 8.20 15.96 -8.12
N ASP A 27 8.86 15.78 -6.98
CA ASP A 27 10.22 15.26 -6.85
C ASP A 27 10.32 13.74 -7.08
N ASP A 28 9.27 12.97 -6.80
CA ASP A 28 9.23 11.52 -6.99
C ASP A 28 8.51 11.11 -8.28
N LEU A 29 7.18 11.24 -8.33
CA LEU A 29 6.40 10.95 -9.53
C LEU A 29 5.10 11.76 -9.54
N PHE A 30 4.97 12.66 -10.51
CA PHE A 30 3.74 13.42 -10.73
C PHE A 30 3.44 13.53 -12.23
N LEU A 31 2.52 12.69 -12.72
CA LEU A 31 2.17 12.60 -14.14
C LEU A 31 0.66 12.78 -14.35
N GLU A 32 0.32 13.60 -15.33
CA GLU A 32 -1.07 13.91 -15.70
C GLU A 32 -1.30 13.76 -17.21
N GLY A 33 -2.50 13.32 -17.59
CA GLY A 33 -2.92 13.16 -18.98
C GLY A 33 -1.94 12.30 -19.78
N GLU A 34 -1.54 12.76 -20.96
CA GLU A 34 -0.63 12.01 -21.84
C GLU A 34 0.72 11.68 -21.19
N ALA A 35 1.20 12.48 -20.23
CA ALA A 35 2.46 12.19 -19.55
C ALA A 35 2.39 10.90 -18.70
N ALA A 36 1.20 10.53 -18.21
CA ALA A 36 0.99 9.34 -17.39
C ALA A 36 1.25 8.01 -18.13
N TRP A 37 1.38 8.04 -19.46
CA TRP A 37 1.89 6.89 -20.22
C TRP A 37 3.35 6.54 -19.93
N SER A 38 4.13 7.47 -19.38
CA SER A 38 5.57 7.30 -19.11
C SER A 38 5.85 6.62 -17.76
N VAL A 39 4.81 6.16 -17.06
CA VAL A 39 4.96 5.46 -15.77
C VAL A 39 5.83 4.21 -15.92
N GLY A 40 6.70 3.97 -14.95
CA GLY A 40 7.66 2.88 -14.96
C GLY A 40 7.01 1.50 -15.13
N ALA A 41 7.66 0.63 -15.91
CA ALA A 41 7.10 -0.66 -16.34
C ALA A 41 6.98 -1.72 -15.23
N HIS A 42 7.59 -1.53 -14.06
CA HIS A 42 7.70 -2.57 -13.01
C HIS A 42 6.84 -2.31 -11.76
N HIS A 43 5.81 -1.47 -11.87
CA HIS A 43 4.86 -1.17 -10.78
C HIS A 43 3.42 -1.56 -11.16
N GLU A 44 2.46 -1.46 -10.24
CA GLU A 44 1.05 -1.83 -10.47
C GLU A 44 0.38 -1.08 -11.63
N VAL A 45 0.71 0.20 -11.84
CA VAL A 45 0.21 0.99 -12.98
C VAL A 45 0.78 0.47 -14.30
N GLY A 46 2.06 0.08 -14.32
CA GLY A 46 2.66 -0.62 -15.46
C GLY A 46 1.96 -1.95 -15.74
N GLY A 47 1.57 -2.66 -14.67
CA GLY A 47 0.76 -3.88 -14.75
C GLY A 47 -0.63 -3.65 -15.35
N PHE A 48 -1.30 -2.55 -14.97
CA PHE A 48 -2.57 -2.14 -15.59
C PHE A 48 -2.41 -1.94 -17.11
N LEU A 49 -1.41 -1.16 -17.52
CA LEU A 49 -1.15 -0.87 -18.93
C LEU A 49 -0.86 -2.15 -19.73
N ALA A 50 -0.01 -3.02 -19.20
CA ALA A 50 0.33 -4.29 -19.83
C ALA A 50 -0.89 -5.21 -19.94
N GLY A 51 -1.65 -5.38 -18.85
CA GLY A 51 -2.84 -6.22 -18.83
C GLY A 51 -3.95 -5.71 -19.75
N LEU A 52 -4.24 -4.40 -19.76
CA LEU A 52 -5.22 -3.82 -20.68
C LEU A 52 -4.83 -4.07 -22.14
N LYS A 53 -3.55 -3.89 -22.48
CA LYS A 53 -3.01 -4.17 -23.82
C LYS A 53 -3.17 -5.65 -24.21
N GLU A 54 -2.84 -6.58 -23.30
CA GLU A 54 -3.01 -8.03 -23.53
C GLU A 54 -4.47 -8.40 -23.83
N HIS A 55 -5.42 -7.70 -23.21
CA HIS A 55 -6.86 -7.91 -23.39
C HIS A 55 -7.49 -7.10 -24.53
N GLY A 56 -6.70 -6.32 -25.28
CA GLY A 56 -7.18 -5.49 -26.38
C GLY A 56 -8.04 -4.29 -25.94
N LEU A 57 -7.87 -3.83 -24.71
CA LEU A 57 -8.55 -2.65 -24.14
C LEU A 57 -7.67 -1.40 -24.31
N SER A 58 -8.31 -0.25 -24.52
CA SER A 58 -7.60 1.03 -24.62
C SER A 58 -7.41 1.62 -23.23
N ALA A 59 -6.16 1.73 -22.77
CA ALA A 59 -5.85 2.44 -21.53
C ALA A 59 -5.98 3.96 -21.73
N VAL A 60 -6.47 4.66 -20.71
CA VAL A 60 -6.53 6.12 -20.64
C VAL A 60 -5.92 6.54 -19.30
N PRO A 61 -4.59 6.69 -19.21
CA PRO A 61 -3.93 7.19 -18.01
C PRO A 61 -4.34 8.64 -17.76
N LEU A 62 -4.88 8.93 -16.58
CA LEU A 62 -5.41 10.25 -16.24
C LEU A 62 -4.51 10.96 -15.24
N PHE A 63 -4.15 10.27 -14.16
CA PHE A 63 -3.42 10.85 -13.04
C PHE A 63 -2.61 9.76 -12.34
N VAL A 64 -1.30 9.98 -12.18
CA VAL A 64 -0.41 9.09 -11.44
C VAL A 64 0.50 9.96 -10.58
N ALA A 65 0.28 9.94 -9.27
CA ALA A 65 1.12 10.65 -8.32
C ALA A 65 1.65 9.69 -7.25
N ARG A 66 2.93 9.81 -6.92
CA ARG A 66 3.57 9.11 -5.81
C ARG A 66 4.49 10.05 -5.06
N ALA A 67 4.48 9.93 -3.74
CA ALA A 67 5.47 10.51 -2.85
C ALA A 67 6.01 9.40 -1.94
N LEU A 68 7.26 9.54 -1.50
CA LEU A 68 7.85 8.63 -0.53
C LEU A 68 7.10 8.67 0.82
N PRO A 69 7.13 7.58 1.61
CA PRO A 69 6.56 7.57 2.95
C PRO A 69 7.09 8.73 3.80
N TYR A 70 6.18 9.49 4.41
CA TYR A 70 6.53 10.63 5.27
C TYR A 70 5.32 11.02 6.13
N GLY A 71 5.29 12.26 6.63
CA GLY A 71 4.15 12.77 7.40
C GLY A 71 2.88 12.97 6.58
N VAL A 72 1.81 13.39 7.26
CA VAL A 72 0.50 13.65 6.66
C VAL A 72 0.59 14.64 5.49
N ILE A 73 -0.25 14.47 4.48
CA ILE A 73 -0.40 15.44 3.39
C ILE A 73 -1.04 16.72 3.94
N GLU A 74 -0.40 17.87 3.73
CA GLU A 74 -0.96 19.16 4.15
C GLU A 74 -2.22 19.53 3.36
N ALA A 75 -3.09 20.37 3.95
CA ALA A 75 -4.40 20.72 3.38
C ALA A 75 -4.31 21.27 1.95
N ALA A 76 -3.41 22.23 1.70
CA ALA A 76 -3.27 22.86 0.38
C ALA A 76 -2.81 21.85 -0.68
N SER A 77 -1.86 21.00 -0.33
CA SER A 77 -1.35 19.95 -1.22
C SER A 77 -2.43 18.90 -1.51
N PHE A 78 -3.20 18.47 -0.49
CA PHE A 78 -4.34 17.59 -0.68
C PHE A 78 -5.39 18.20 -1.63
N GLU A 79 -5.78 19.44 -1.41
CA GLU A 79 -6.78 20.13 -2.24
C GLU A 79 -6.32 20.21 -3.71
N GLU A 80 -5.04 20.51 -3.93
CA GLU A 80 -4.47 20.58 -5.27
C GLU A 80 -4.40 19.20 -5.94
N LEU A 81 -3.98 18.16 -5.22
CA LEU A 81 -3.99 16.77 -5.71
C LEU A 81 -5.39 16.35 -6.17
N MET A 82 -6.40 16.59 -5.32
CA MET A 82 -7.80 16.28 -5.65
C MET A 82 -8.31 17.13 -6.82
N SER A 83 -8.00 18.43 -6.83
CA SER A 83 -8.37 19.34 -7.91
C SER A 83 -7.83 18.87 -9.25
N ARG A 84 -6.55 18.50 -9.30
CA ARG A 84 -5.87 18.00 -10.51
C ARG A 84 -6.40 16.65 -10.96
N MET A 85 -6.44 15.66 -10.07
CA MET A 85 -6.96 14.32 -10.37
C MET A 85 -8.37 14.38 -10.99
N PHE A 86 -9.31 15.06 -10.33
CA PHE A 86 -10.70 15.10 -10.81
C PHE A 86 -10.91 16.05 -12.01
N ARG A 87 -9.98 16.97 -12.28
CA ARG A 87 -9.97 17.71 -13.54
C ARG A 87 -9.69 16.78 -14.71
N GLN A 88 -8.75 15.84 -14.57
CA GLN A 88 -8.45 14.84 -15.59
C GLN A 88 -9.64 13.91 -15.82
N VAL A 89 -10.29 13.44 -14.74
CA VAL A 89 -11.51 12.62 -14.82
C VAL A 89 -12.62 13.34 -15.61
N ARG A 90 -12.89 14.61 -15.30
CA ARG A 90 -13.94 15.39 -15.98
C ARG A 90 -13.59 15.78 -17.42
N ALA A 91 -12.30 15.89 -17.74
CA ALA A 91 -11.84 16.22 -19.09
C ALA A 91 -11.85 15.01 -20.03
N ALA A 92 -11.84 13.79 -19.48
CA ALA A 92 -11.92 12.57 -20.27
C ALA A 92 -13.33 12.39 -20.86
N ASP A 93 -13.39 11.89 -22.10
CA ASP A 93 -14.63 11.32 -22.64
C ASP A 93 -15.14 10.18 -21.73
N PRO A 94 -16.42 9.79 -21.82
CA PRO A 94 -16.94 8.64 -21.10
C PRO A 94 -16.05 7.39 -21.25
N LEU A 95 -15.68 6.82 -20.11
CA LEU A 95 -14.86 5.62 -20.00
C LEU A 95 -15.74 4.44 -19.55
N ASP A 96 -15.38 3.24 -19.98
CA ASP A 96 -16.15 2.02 -19.70
C ASP A 96 -15.82 1.44 -18.31
N GLY A 97 -14.69 1.80 -17.71
CA GLY A 97 -14.26 1.35 -16.38
C GLY A 97 -13.03 2.12 -15.89
N TYR A 98 -12.68 1.94 -14.61
CA TYR A 98 -11.51 2.56 -13.99
C TYR A 98 -10.65 1.53 -13.27
N LEU A 99 -9.36 1.53 -13.58
CA LEU A 99 -8.33 0.89 -12.77
C LEU A 99 -7.73 1.92 -11.81
N VAL A 100 -7.70 1.58 -10.53
CA VAL A 100 -7.29 2.51 -9.47
C VAL A 100 -6.16 1.94 -8.63
N ALA A 101 -5.19 2.77 -8.29
CA ALA A 101 -4.06 2.41 -7.43
C ALA A 101 -3.94 3.41 -6.27
N PRO A 102 -4.83 3.32 -5.26
CA PRO A 102 -4.60 3.88 -3.93
C PRO A 102 -3.47 3.14 -3.22
N HIS A 103 -2.75 3.82 -2.31
CA HIS A 103 -1.88 3.12 -1.37
C HIS A 103 -2.74 2.36 -0.34
N GLY A 104 -3.73 3.06 0.23
CA GLY A 104 -4.57 2.59 1.32
C GLY A 104 -4.07 2.96 2.72
N ALA A 105 -2.98 3.72 2.82
CA ALA A 105 -2.47 4.29 4.08
C ALA A 105 -2.14 5.78 3.94
N THR A 106 -2.78 6.46 2.98
CA THR A 106 -2.61 7.88 2.75
C THR A 106 -3.44 8.66 3.76
N VAL A 107 -2.81 9.59 4.49
CA VAL A 107 -3.46 10.47 5.46
C VAL A 107 -3.22 11.92 5.05
N SER A 108 -4.24 12.77 5.21
CA SER A 108 -4.08 14.21 5.08
C SER A 108 -4.58 14.93 6.31
N SER A 109 -4.20 16.20 6.47
CA SER A 109 -4.72 17.04 7.55
C SER A 109 -6.23 17.28 7.48
N LEU A 110 -6.85 17.06 6.31
CA LEU A 110 -8.29 17.27 6.10
C LEU A 110 -9.09 15.96 6.19
N TYR A 111 -8.50 14.85 5.75
CA TYR A 111 -9.13 13.55 5.66
C TYR A 111 -8.17 12.48 6.18
N PRO A 112 -8.49 11.81 7.30
CA PRO A 112 -7.73 10.67 7.80
C PRO A 112 -7.68 9.49 6.82
N ASP A 113 -8.80 9.22 6.14
CA ASP A 113 -8.92 8.21 5.07
C ASP A 113 -8.93 8.91 3.71
N VAL A 114 -7.76 9.33 3.21
CA VAL A 114 -7.66 9.97 1.89
C VAL A 114 -8.08 9.01 0.79
N ASP A 115 -7.64 7.75 0.89
CA ASP A 115 -7.87 6.75 -0.16
C ASP A 115 -9.35 6.42 -0.34
N GLY A 116 -10.08 6.19 0.76
CA GLY A 116 -11.52 6.03 0.72
C GLY A 116 -12.24 7.31 0.29
N TYR A 117 -11.74 8.49 0.67
CA TYR A 117 -12.33 9.77 0.23
C TYR A 117 -12.33 9.91 -1.29
N TRP A 118 -11.16 9.78 -1.94
CA TRP A 118 -11.08 10.01 -3.38
C TRP A 118 -11.74 8.88 -4.17
N LEU A 119 -11.70 7.63 -3.69
CA LEU A 119 -12.43 6.54 -4.32
C LEU A 119 -13.95 6.74 -4.25
N ALA A 120 -14.48 7.16 -3.10
CA ALA A 120 -15.90 7.46 -2.95
C ALA A 120 -16.33 8.62 -3.86
N ARG A 121 -15.49 9.64 -4.00
CA ARG A 121 -15.72 10.74 -4.93
C ARG A 121 -15.70 10.27 -6.39
N LEU A 122 -14.74 9.42 -6.77
CA LEU A 122 -14.69 8.83 -8.11
C LEU A 122 -15.97 8.06 -8.40
N ARG A 123 -16.41 7.18 -7.48
CA ARG A 123 -17.68 6.45 -7.60
C ARG A 123 -18.87 7.38 -7.80
N ALA A 124 -18.93 8.50 -7.08
CA ALA A 124 -19.99 9.48 -7.22
C ALA A 124 -19.95 10.19 -8.59
N GLU A 125 -18.77 10.50 -9.12
CA GLU A 125 -18.61 11.18 -10.43
C GLU A 125 -18.92 10.24 -11.62
N VAL A 126 -18.54 8.96 -11.55
CA VAL A 126 -18.69 8.00 -12.67
C VAL A 126 -19.97 7.18 -12.61
N GLY A 127 -20.62 7.14 -11.44
CA GLY A 127 -21.87 6.44 -11.20
C GLY A 127 -21.71 4.94 -10.85
N PRO A 128 -22.80 4.28 -10.43
CA PRO A 128 -22.77 2.90 -9.93
C PRO A 128 -22.63 1.84 -11.05
N GLY A 129 -22.86 2.22 -12.32
CA GLY A 129 -22.80 1.28 -13.45
C GLY A 129 -21.42 1.11 -14.07
N VAL A 130 -20.45 1.96 -13.71
CA VAL A 130 -19.09 1.92 -14.26
C VAL A 130 -18.20 1.12 -13.30
N PRO A 131 -17.60 -0.01 -13.69
CA PRO A 131 -16.74 -0.78 -12.79
C PRO A 131 -15.49 0.00 -12.38
N ILE A 132 -15.14 -0.10 -11.10
CA ILE A 132 -13.91 0.43 -10.50
C ILE A 132 -13.19 -0.74 -9.82
N ILE A 133 -12.05 -1.14 -10.37
CA ILE A 133 -11.23 -2.23 -9.83
C ILE A 133 -9.86 -1.68 -9.48
N GLY A 134 -9.34 -2.01 -8.31
CA GLY A 134 -8.09 -1.46 -7.84
C GLY A 134 -7.10 -2.45 -7.30
N THR A 135 -5.87 -1.97 -7.15
CA THR A 135 -4.85 -2.62 -6.33
C THR A 135 -4.68 -1.88 -5.01
N LEU A 136 -4.10 -2.57 -4.03
CA LEU A 136 -3.73 -1.99 -2.74
C LEU A 136 -2.35 -2.45 -2.32
N ASP A 137 -1.62 -1.56 -1.65
CA ASP A 137 -0.50 -1.98 -0.83
C ASP A 137 -1.00 -2.91 0.29
N LEU A 138 -0.23 -3.94 0.62
CA LEU A 138 -0.59 -4.82 1.74
C LEU A 138 -0.55 -4.10 3.10
N HIS A 139 0.12 -2.95 3.20
CA HIS A 139 0.13 -2.08 4.37
C HIS A 139 -1.15 -1.24 4.49
N ALA A 140 -2.09 -1.31 3.54
CA ALA A 140 -3.32 -0.53 3.59
C ALA A 140 -4.09 -0.70 4.91
N ASN A 141 -4.44 0.43 5.53
CA ASN A 141 -5.45 0.54 6.57
C ASN A 141 -6.83 0.63 5.90
N VAL A 142 -7.34 -0.52 5.44
CA VAL A 142 -8.54 -0.59 4.59
C VAL A 142 -9.74 0.04 5.28
N SER A 143 -10.41 0.95 4.57
CA SER A 143 -11.67 1.52 5.03
C SER A 143 -12.89 0.87 4.37
N SER A 144 -14.03 0.97 5.06
CA SER A 144 -15.32 0.62 4.46
C SER A 144 -15.65 1.51 3.25
N ALA A 145 -15.15 2.75 3.22
CA ALA A 145 -15.37 3.66 2.08
C ALA A 145 -14.66 3.16 0.82
N MET A 146 -13.42 2.70 0.93
CA MET A 146 -12.68 2.08 -0.18
C MET A 146 -13.41 0.86 -0.74
N VAL A 147 -13.86 -0.04 0.15
CA VAL A 147 -14.57 -1.27 -0.22
C VAL A 147 -15.93 -0.97 -0.87
N ASN A 148 -16.67 0.02 -0.37
CA ASN A 148 -17.97 0.38 -0.93
C ASN A 148 -17.87 1.15 -2.26
N ALA A 149 -16.76 1.86 -2.49
CA ALA A 149 -16.55 2.62 -3.72
C ALA A 149 -16.12 1.75 -4.91
N THR A 150 -15.61 0.55 -4.67
CA THR A 150 -14.98 -0.32 -5.67
C THR A 150 -15.70 -1.64 -5.84
N ASP A 151 -15.58 -2.25 -7.02
CA ASP A 151 -16.14 -3.56 -7.34
C ASP A 151 -15.20 -4.70 -6.95
N ALA A 152 -13.88 -4.45 -7.00
CA ALA A 152 -12.84 -5.37 -6.56
C ALA A 152 -11.55 -4.64 -6.15
N LEU A 153 -10.93 -5.06 -5.05
CA LEU A 153 -9.61 -4.63 -4.60
C LEU A 153 -8.67 -5.84 -4.48
N VAL A 154 -7.50 -5.73 -5.10
CA VAL A 154 -6.47 -6.78 -5.16
C VAL A 154 -5.20 -6.30 -4.45
N ALA A 155 -4.91 -6.85 -3.28
CA ALA A 155 -3.73 -6.45 -2.53
C ALA A 155 -2.44 -7.09 -3.06
N TYR A 156 -1.32 -6.45 -2.78
CA TYR A 156 0.00 -7.09 -2.87
C TYR A 156 0.05 -8.35 -2.00
N ARG A 157 0.90 -9.29 -2.41
CA ARG A 157 1.05 -10.58 -1.74
C ARG A 157 2.46 -10.81 -1.23
N SER A 158 3.40 -9.89 -1.48
CA SER A 158 4.77 -10.00 -1.03
C SER A 158 5.22 -8.78 -0.21
N ASN A 159 5.86 -9.06 0.93
CA ASN A 159 6.64 -8.11 1.72
C ASN A 159 8.05 -8.71 1.92
N PRO A 160 9.11 -8.13 1.33
CA PRO A 160 9.15 -6.88 0.55
C PRO A 160 8.36 -6.98 -0.77
N HIS A 161 7.90 -5.83 -1.27
CA HIS A 161 7.05 -5.75 -2.46
C HIS A 161 7.81 -6.11 -3.73
N THR A 162 7.46 -7.25 -4.31
CA THR A 162 8.05 -7.77 -5.56
C THR A 162 7.00 -8.14 -6.61
N ASP A 163 5.72 -8.08 -6.25
CA ASP A 163 4.60 -8.57 -7.08
C ASP A 163 3.66 -7.48 -7.60
N GLN A 164 3.97 -6.20 -7.38
CA GLN A 164 3.08 -5.07 -7.72
C GLN A 164 2.63 -5.07 -9.19
N PHE A 165 3.56 -5.31 -10.12
CA PHE A 165 3.24 -5.41 -11.55
C PHE A 165 2.23 -6.55 -11.85
N GLU A 166 2.44 -7.72 -11.25
CA GLU A 166 1.55 -8.88 -11.44
C GLU A 166 0.15 -8.63 -10.86
N ARG A 167 0.07 -7.92 -9.72
CA ARG A 167 -1.20 -7.50 -9.12
C ARG A 167 -1.95 -6.51 -10.02
N GLY A 168 -1.21 -5.59 -10.64
CA GLY A 168 -1.77 -4.71 -11.68
C GLY A 168 -2.35 -5.49 -12.86
N LYS A 169 -1.62 -6.50 -13.37
CA LYS A 169 -2.13 -7.36 -14.45
C LYS A 169 -3.37 -8.17 -14.05
N GLU A 170 -3.41 -8.65 -12.80
CA GLU A 170 -4.56 -9.36 -12.24
C GLU A 170 -5.79 -8.46 -12.21
N ALA A 171 -5.67 -7.23 -11.71
CA ALA A 171 -6.75 -6.24 -11.72
C ALA A 171 -7.22 -5.89 -13.14
N ALA A 172 -6.31 -5.69 -14.09
CA ALA A 172 -6.67 -5.44 -15.50
C ALA A 172 -7.39 -6.63 -16.15
N THR A 173 -7.02 -7.86 -15.76
CA THR A 173 -7.70 -9.08 -16.21
C THR A 173 -9.11 -9.15 -15.64
N LEU A 174 -9.31 -8.83 -14.35
CA LEU A 174 -10.65 -8.74 -13.76
C LEU A 174 -11.49 -7.69 -14.50
N MET A 175 -10.94 -6.49 -14.74
CA MET A 175 -11.61 -5.43 -15.50
C MET A 175 -12.06 -5.90 -16.89
N SER A 176 -11.16 -6.55 -17.64
CA SER A 176 -11.49 -7.10 -18.97
C SER A 176 -12.65 -8.08 -18.94
N ARG A 177 -12.64 -9.02 -18.01
CA ARG A 177 -13.70 -10.02 -17.87
C ARG A 177 -15.02 -9.39 -17.41
N THR A 178 -14.98 -8.41 -16.52
CA THR A 178 -16.16 -7.65 -16.07
C THR A 178 -16.80 -6.89 -17.23
N LEU A 179 -16.00 -6.15 -18.01
CA LEU A 179 -16.51 -5.38 -19.15
C LEU A 179 -17.08 -6.24 -20.28
N LYS A 180 -16.58 -7.47 -20.43
CA LYS A 180 -17.13 -8.46 -21.37
C LYS A 180 -18.37 -9.20 -20.84
N GLY A 181 -18.76 -8.96 -19.59
CA GLY A 181 -19.87 -9.66 -18.94
C GLY A 181 -19.58 -11.13 -18.60
N GLU A 182 -18.29 -11.51 -18.55
CA GLU A 182 -17.86 -12.88 -18.24
C GLU A 182 -17.88 -13.17 -16.74
N ILE A 183 -17.76 -12.13 -15.92
CA ILE A 183 -17.83 -12.19 -14.45
C ILE A 183 -18.57 -10.97 -13.91
N ARG A 184 -19.08 -11.10 -12.68
CA ARG A 184 -19.64 -9.99 -11.91
C ARG A 184 -18.96 -9.94 -10.53
N PRO A 185 -17.84 -9.20 -10.38
CA PRO A 185 -17.12 -9.14 -9.12
C PRO A 185 -18.03 -8.67 -7.99
N VAL A 186 -17.97 -9.38 -6.87
CA VAL A 186 -18.55 -8.97 -5.59
C VAL A 186 -17.45 -9.12 -4.56
N GLN A 187 -17.26 -8.09 -3.74
CA GLN A 187 -16.25 -8.12 -2.69
C GLN A 187 -16.84 -8.02 -1.28
N ARG A 188 -16.17 -8.66 -0.31
CA ARG A 188 -16.43 -8.48 1.11
C ARG A 188 -15.12 -8.32 1.86
N ALA A 189 -15.10 -7.39 2.80
CA ALA A 189 -13.99 -7.16 3.70
C ALA A 189 -14.35 -7.54 5.14
N ILE A 190 -13.38 -8.06 5.90
CA ILE A 190 -13.49 -8.32 7.34
C ILE A 190 -12.33 -7.63 8.05
N PHE A 191 -12.63 -6.97 9.17
CA PHE A 191 -11.70 -6.15 9.95
C PHE A 191 -11.48 -6.79 11.33
N PRO A 192 -10.60 -7.79 11.47
CA PRO A 192 -10.27 -8.34 12.77
C PRO A 192 -9.63 -7.26 13.67
N PRO A 193 -10.02 -7.15 14.95
CA PRO A 193 -9.62 -6.02 15.79
C PRO A 193 -8.21 -6.20 16.40
N PHE A 194 -7.19 -6.34 15.54
CA PHE A 194 -5.79 -6.39 15.95
C PHE A 194 -4.88 -5.66 14.95
N VAL A 195 -3.68 -5.36 15.41
CA VAL A 195 -2.61 -4.74 14.63
C VAL A 195 -1.47 -5.74 14.48
N MET A 196 -1.03 -5.94 13.25
CA MET A 196 0.19 -6.68 12.95
C MET A 196 1.39 -5.75 13.12
N ASN A 197 2.32 -6.07 14.01
CA ASN A 197 3.54 -5.27 14.14
C ASN A 197 4.35 -5.34 12.84
N ILE A 198 4.87 -4.20 12.37
CA ILE A 198 5.61 -4.08 11.11
C ILE A 198 6.76 -5.10 10.99
N GLU A 199 7.42 -5.46 12.10
CA GLU A 199 8.53 -6.42 12.12
C GLU A 199 8.08 -7.87 11.87
N ARG A 200 6.77 -8.12 11.87
CA ARG A 200 6.15 -9.45 11.71
C ARG A 200 5.37 -9.56 10.41
N GLN A 201 5.66 -8.68 9.45
CA GLN A 201 4.91 -8.54 8.20
C GLN A 201 5.59 -9.21 6.97
N ALA A 202 6.80 -9.75 7.13
CA ALA A 202 7.54 -10.41 6.06
C ALA A 202 6.79 -11.66 5.57
N THR A 203 6.31 -11.65 4.32
CA THR A 203 5.39 -12.68 3.81
C THR A 203 6.04 -14.04 3.61
N ALA A 204 7.37 -14.07 3.49
CA ALA A 204 8.16 -15.29 3.34
C ALA A 204 8.52 -15.95 4.68
N GLU A 205 8.17 -15.32 5.80
CA GLU A 205 8.53 -15.77 7.15
C GLU A 205 7.28 -16.06 8.00
N SER A 206 7.41 -16.97 8.96
CA SER A 206 6.34 -17.21 9.93
C SER A 206 6.18 -15.98 10.84
N PRO A 207 4.94 -15.55 11.16
CA PRO A 207 3.67 -16.25 10.94
C PRO A 207 2.93 -15.93 9.62
N CYS A 208 3.43 -15.01 8.79
CA CYS A 208 2.76 -14.66 7.53
C CYS A 208 2.80 -15.79 6.51
N LEU A 209 3.89 -16.57 6.45
CA LEU A 209 4.04 -17.69 5.53
C LEU A 209 2.86 -18.66 5.61
N GLU A 210 2.47 -19.07 6.82
CA GLU A 210 1.34 -19.96 7.07
C GLU A 210 0.00 -19.31 6.70
N LEU A 211 -0.14 -18.02 6.99
CA LEU A 211 -1.35 -17.26 6.64
C LEU A 211 -1.56 -17.19 5.12
N TYR A 212 -0.49 -16.98 4.35
CA TYR A 212 -0.56 -16.96 2.88
C TYR A 212 -0.80 -18.35 2.29
N GLN A 213 -0.30 -19.42 2.91
CA GLN A 213 -0.65 -20.80 2.51
C GLN A 213 -2.15 -21.08 2.68
N ILE A 214 -2.78 -20.58 3.75
CA ILE A 214 -4.23 -20.65 3.94
C ILE A 214 -4.94 -19.88 2.81
N ALA A 215 -4.51 -18.65 2.53
CA ALA A 215 -5.09 -17.86 1.44
C ALA A 215 -4.98 -18.58 0.08
N ASP A 216 -3.85 -19.22 -0.22
CA ASP A 216 -3.66 -20.00 -1.46
C ASP A 216 -4.60 -21.20 -1.57
N ALA A 217 -4.78 -21.95 -0.48
CA ALA A 217 -5.75 -23.04 -0.46
C ALA A 217 -7.18 -22.53 -0.73
N LEU A 218 -7.55 -21.37 -0.19
CA LEU A 218 -8.85 -20.76 -0.38
C LEU A 218 -9.06 -20.24 -1.81
N ARG A 219 -8.00 -19.74 -2.47
CA ARG A 219 -8.06 -19.22 -3.85
C ARG A 219 -8.46 -20.28 -4.88
N HIS A 220 -8.24 -21.55 -4.60
CA HIS A 220 -8.62 -22.65 -5.49
C HIS A 220 -10.11 -23.04 -5.40
N ARG A 221 -10.88 -22.45 -4.50
CA ARG A 221 -12.33 -22.71 -4.41
C ARG A 221 -13.06 -22.10 -5.61
N SER A 222 -13.96 -22.89 -6.19
CA SER A 222 -14.77 -22.45 -7.34
C SER A 222 -15.55 -21.19 -6.99
N GLY A 223 -15.55 -20.20 -7.90
CA GLY A 223 -16.24 -18.92 -7.73
C GLY A 223 -15.40 -17.82 -7.07
N VAL A 224 -14.22 -18.13 -6.53
CA VAL A 224 -13.28 -17.11 -6.02
C VAL A 224 -12.50 -16.48 -7.18
N LEU A 225 -12.48 -15.15 -7.21
CA LEU A 225 -11.75 -14.34 -8.19
C LEU A 225 -10.44 -13.81 -7.61
N SER A 226 -10.45 -13.34 -6.36
CA SER A 226 -9.26 -12.86 -5.66
C SER A 226 -9.43 -12.97 -4.14
N ILE A 227 -8.31 -13.08 -3.44
CA ILE A 227 -8.22 -13.04 -1.98
C ILE A 227 -6.99 -12.21 -1.62
N SER A 228 -7.20 -11.27 -0.71
CA SER A 228 -6.23 -10.27 -0.27
C SER A 228 -6.09 -10.30 1.26
N ILE A 229 -4.85 -10.23 1.74
CA ILE A 229 -4.51 -10.00 3.15
C ILE A 229 -3.90 -8.61 3.22
N LEU A 230 -4.51 -7.74 4.01
CA LEU A 230 -3.99 -6.42 4.32
C LEU A 230 -3.46 -6.48 5.75
N GLN A 231 -2.16 -6.30 5.88
CA GLN A 231 -1.44 -6.41 7.14
C GLN A 231 -1.60 -5.14 7.99
N GLY A 232 -1.89 -4.01 7.34
CA GLY A 232 -2.13 -2.72 7.96
C GLY A 232 -0.83 -1.95 8.26
N PHE A 233 -0.97 -0.65 8.43
CA PHE A 233 0.14 0.27 8.69
C PHE A 233 0.01 0.86 10.10
N PRO A 234 0.84 0.42 11.06
CA PRO A 234 0.68 0.77 12.47
C PRO A 234 1.12 2.19 12.82
N TYR A 235 1.71 2.94 11.88
CA TYR A 235 2.20 4.30 12.14
C TYR A 235 1.20 5.40 11.73
N ALA A 236 -0.07 5.04 11.54
CA ALA A 236 -1.16 5.97 11.27
C ALA A 236 -2.23 5.93 12.36
N ASP A 237 -2.45 7.06 13.04
CA ASP A 237 -3.53 7.28 14.01
C ASP A 237 -4.84 7.60 13.29
N VAL A 238 -5.44 6.55 12.72
CA VAL A 238 -6.72 6.61 11.99
C VAL A 238 -7.69 5.56 12.52
N ALA A 239 -9.00 5.76 12.32
CA ALA A 239 -10.02 4.84 12.83
C ALA A 239 -9.93 3.44 12.21
N GLU A 240 -9.44 3.38 10.98
CA GLU A 240 -9.27 2.17 10.17
C GLU A 240 -7.97 1.42 10.45
N MET A 241 -7.11 1.93 11.35
CA MET A 241 -5.80 1.33 11.62
C MET A 241 -5.95 -0.14 12.05
N GLY A 242 -5.36 -1.04 11.27
CA GLY A 242 -5.39 -2.46 11.55
C GLY A 242 -5.33 -3.33 10.31
N SER A 243 -5.38 -4.63 10.53
CA SER A 243 -5.37 -5.61 9.46
C SER A 243 -6.78 -5.86 8.90
N ALA A 244 -6.86 -6.25 7.64
CA ALA A 244 -8.12 -6.63 6.98
C ALA A 244 -7.93 -7.81 6.04
N THR A 245 -9.03 -8.50 5.73
CA THR A 245 -9.08 -9.47 4.62
C THR A 245 -10.11 -9.01 3.62
N ILE A 246 -9.84 -9.22 2.32
CA ILE A 246 -10.81 -8.98 1.25
C ILE A 246 -10.92 -10.25 0.42
N ALA A 247 -12.15 -10.68 0.15
CA ALA A 247 -12.43 -11.74 -0.82
C ALA A 247 -13.30 -11.18 -1.94
N VAL A 248 -12.95 -11.50 -3.18
CA VAL A 248 -13.68 -11.15 -4.40
C VAL A 248 -14.17 -12.44 -5.05
N THR A 249 -15.46 -12.52 -5.36
CA THR A 249 -16.11 -13.68 -5.98
C THR A 249 -16.90 -13.30 -7.22
N ASP A 250 -17.25 -14.29 -8.03
CA ASP A 250 -18.10 -14.11 -9.20
C ASP A 250 -19.58 -14.17 -8.80
N GLY A 251 -20.13 -13.02 -8.44
CA GLY A 251 -21.57 -12.82 -8.19
C GLY A 251 -22.12 -13.46 -6.92
N ASP A 252 -21.29 -14.06 -6.07
CA ASP A 252 -21.68 -14.78 -4.85
C ASP A 252 -21.18 -14.05 -3.59
N GLU A 253 -22.03 -13.19 -3.03
CA GLU A 253 -21.69 -12.43 -1.81
C GLU A 253 -21.50 -13.32 -0.58
N SER A 254 -22.22 -14.46 -0.53
CA SER A 254 -22.15 -15.40 0.59
C SER A 254 -20.77 -16.06 0.63
N LEU A 255 -20.30 -16.54 -0.53
CA LEU A 255 -18.96 -17.09 -0.67
C LEU A 255 -17.90 -16.05 -0.31
N ALA A 256 -18.01 -14.80 -0.77
CA ALA A 256 -17.06 -13.75 -0.42
C ALA A 256 -16.98 -13.55 1.11
N GLY A 257 -18.14 -13.51 1.78
CA GLY A 257 -18.20 -13.42 3.24
C GLY A 257 -17.56 -14.60 3.96
N VAL A 258 -17.80 -15.83 3.50
CA VAL A 258 -17.21 -17.06 4.07
C VAL A 258 -15.69 -17.03 3.94
N ILE A 259 -15.16 -16.73 2.75
CA ILE A 259 -13.72 -16.74 2.48
C ILE A 259 -13.00 -15.66 3.29
N ALA A 260 -13.51 -14.42 3.28
CA ALA A 260 -12.92 -13.33 4.04
C ALA A 260 -12.92 -13.65 5.55
N SER A 261 -14.01 -14.26 6.05
CA SER A 261 -14.14 -14.64 7.46
C SER A 261 -13.20 -15.78 7.87
N GLU A 262 -13.02 -16.82 7.04
CA GLU A 262 -12.07 -17.89 7.33
C GLU A 262 -10.64 -17.34 7.51
N LEU A 263 -10.22 -16.45 6.63
CA LEU A 263 -8.90 -15.86 6.69
C LEU A 263 -8.75 -14.91 7.88
N ALA A 264 -9.76 -14.07 8.14
CA ALA A 264 -9.76 -13.18 9.31
C ALA A 264 -9.75 -13.95 10.63
N ASN A 265 -10.45 -15.08 10.70
CA ASN A 265 -10.43 -15.96 11.87
C ASN A 265 -9.06 -16.60 12.08
N ALA A 266 -8.35 -16.98 11.01
CA ALA A 266 -6.98 -17.47 11.09
C ALA A 266 -6.04 -16.39 11.67
N MET A 267 -6.12 -15.16 11.14
CA MET A 267 -5.36 -14.01 11.66
C MET A 267 -5.67 -13.75 13.13
N TRP A 268 -6.95 -13.72 13.51
CA TRP A 268 -7.38 -13.45 14.87
C TRP A 268 -6.95 -14.53 15.86
N LYS A 269 -7.04 -15.81 15.46
CA LYS A 269 -6.64 -16.95 16.28
C LYS A 269 -5.16 -16.87 16.66
N ASP A 270 -4.31 -16.57 15.69
CA ASP A 270 -2.85 -16.54 15.86
C ASP A 270 -2.29 -15.13 16.10
N ARG A 271 -3.16 -14.15 16.42
CA ARG A 271 -2.81 -12.72 16.56
C ARG A 271 -1.60 -12.42 17.45
N THR A 272 -1.37 -13.21 18.51
CA THR A 272 -0.24 -13.01 19.43
C THR A 272 1.12 -13.31 18.80
N GLN A 273 1.16 -14.07 17.70
CA GLN A 273 2.39 -14.36 16.96
C GLN A 273 2.91 -13.15 16.17
N PHE A 274 2.03 -12.16 15.94
CA PHE A 274 2.32 -10.92 15.23
C PHE A 274 2.80 -9.79 16.14
N THR A 275 3.07 -10.07 17.42
CA THR A 275 3.83 -9.17 18.30
C THR A 275 5.32 -9.33 18.01
N ALA A 276 6.04 -8.21 17.89
CA ALA A 276 7.48 -8.22 17.72
C ALA A 276 8.23 -8.37 19.05
N THR A 277 9.37 -9.04 18.99
CA THR A 277 10.36 -9.06 20.07
C THR A 277 11.72 -8.80 19.44
N ALA A 278 12.20 -7.56 19.54
CA ALA A 278 13.55 -7.20 19.11
C ALA A 278 14.50 -7.20 20.32
N PRO A 279 15.75 -7.68 20.15
CA PRO A 279 16.79 -7.46 21.15
C PRO A 279 17.07 -5.96 21.32
N ASP A 280 17.39 -5.54 22.54
CA ASP A 280 17.84 -4.16 22.79
C ASP A 280 19.22 -3.90 22.16
N ILE A 281 19.57 -2.61 22.01
CA ILE A 281 20.81 -2.18 21.35
C ILE A 281 22.05 -2.78 22.00
N ASP A 282 22.13 -2.83 23.34
CA ASP A 282 23.32 -3.34 24.02
C ASP A 282 23.46 -4.86 23.82
N SER A 283 22.34 -5.59 23.89
CA SER A 283 22.29 -7.02 23.56
C SER A 283 22.74 -7.28 22.12
N CYS A 284 22.32 -6.47 21.15
CA CYS A 284 22.80 -6.54 19.76
C CYS A 284 24.32 -6.32 19.68
N LEU A 285 24.83 -5.28 20.35
CA LEU A 285 26.26 -4.94 20.34
C LEU A 285 27.15 -5.97 21.04
N ASP A 286 26.60 -6.79 21.93
CA ASP A 286 27.33 -7.94 22.48
C ASP A 286 27.39 -9.11 21.51
N GLN A 287 26.34 -9.33 20.71
CA GLN A 287 26.33 -10.37 19.68
C GLN A 287 27.27 -10.06 18.53
N ILE A 288 27.36 -8.80 18.07
CA ILE A 288 28.18 -8.44 16.90
C ILE A 288 29.67 -8.78 17.08
N LYS A 289 30.16 -8.84 18.33
CA LYS A 289 31.57 -9.19 18.63
C LYS A 289 31.93 -10.63 18.26
N HIS A 290 30.91 -11.47 18.10
CA HIS A 290 31.04 -12.89 17.81
C HIS A 290 30.63 -13.23 16.37
N LEU A 291 30.27 -12.23 15.56
CA LEU A 291 29.89 -12.40 14.18
C LEU A 291 31.05 -12.02 13.26
N ASP A 292 31.26 -12.82 12.22
CA ASP A 292 32.23 -12.54 11.16
C ASP A 292 31.55 -11.82 9.99
N GLY A 293 32.33 -11.04 9.24
CA GLY A 293 31.87 -10.37 8.03
C GLY A 293 31.26 -8.98 8.26
N ARG A 294 30.52 -8.48 7.26
CA ARG A 294 29.84 -7.18 7.33
C ARG A 294 28.50 -7.37 8.02
N ILE A 295 28.27 -6.59 9.08
CA ILE A 295 27.06 -6.65 9.88
C ILE A 295 26.19 -5.44 9.53
N CYS A 296 24.92 -5.68 9.23
CA CYS A 296 23.91 -4.64 9.05
C CYS A 296 23.04 -4.62 10.31
N LEU A 297 23.04 -3.51 11.05
CA LEU A 297 22.11 -3.27 12.14
C LEU A 297 20.99 -2.39 11.60
N LEU A 298 19.76 -2.88 11.67
CA LEU A 298 18.58 -2.16 11.22
C LEU A 298 17.96 -1.45 12.42
N ASP A 299 17.84 -0.12 12.34
CA ASP A 299 17.13 0.67 13.36
C ASP A 299 15.62 0.59 13.09
N MET A 300 14.96 -0.39 13.68
CA MET A 300 13.50 -0.55 13.51
C MET A 300 12.70 0.60 14.15
N GLY A 301 13.31 1.38 15.06
CA GLY A 301 12.69 2.56 15.65
C GLY A 301 12.68 3.79 14.74
N ASP A 302 13.52 3.78 13.70
CA ASP A 302 13.67 4.85 12.72
C ASP A 302 13.74 4.28 11.30
N ASN A 303 12.69 3.54 10.93
CA ASN A 303 12.51 2.96 9.61
C ASN A 303 11.94 3.97 8.60
N VAL A 304 12.81 4.51 7.74
CA VAL A 304 12.43 5.46 6.66
C VAL A 304 11.40 4.87 5.70
N GLY A 305 11.42 3.54 5.50
CA GLY A 305 10.42 2.85 4.71
C GLY A 305 9.00 2.98 5.29
N GLY A 306 8.86 3.23 6.59
CA GLY A 306 7.60 3.55 7.27
C GLY A 306 7.45 5.04 7.60
N GLY A 307 8.11 5.92 6.86
CA GLY A 307 7.97 7.37 6.95
C GLY A 307 8.66 8.04 8.15
N SER A 308 9.62 7.37 8.78
CA SER A 308 10.40 7.95 9.88
C SER A 308 11.39 9.03 9.38
N PRO A 309 11.86 9.93 10.27
CA PRO A 309 12.70 11.07 9.89
C PRO A 309 14.15 10.73 9.52
N ALA A 310 14.65 9.53 9.82
CA ALA A 310 16.04 9.11 9.61
C ALA A 310 17.08 9.89 10.45
N ASP A 311 16.68 10.45 11.60
CA ASP A 311 17.52 11.27 12.49
C ASP A 311 17.92 10.57 13.81
N SER A 312 17.63 9.27 13.96
CA SER A 312 17.94 8.49 15.15
C SER A 312 19.45 8.36 15.39
N THR A 313 19.91 8.90 16.52
CA THR A 313 21.31 8.78 16.93
C THR A 313 21.56 7.63 17.92
N TYR A 314 20.56 6.81 18.24
CA TYR A 314 20.67 5.81 19.32
C TYR A 314 21.76 4.77 19.07
N LEU A 315 21.81 4.19 17.86
CA LEU A 315 22.86 3.25 17.47
C LEU A 315 24.24 3.93 17.45
N ALA A 316 24.34 5.14 16.91
CA ALA A 316 25.59 5.90 16.86
C ALA A 316 26.14 6.18 18.27
N HIS A 317 25.29 6.66 19.17
CA HIS A 317 25.63 6.89 20.56
C HIS A 317 26.07 5.60 21.26
N ALA A 318 25.39 4.48 21.02
CA ALA A 318 25.74 3.21 21.63
C ALA A 318 27.10 2.68 21.17
N LEU A 319 27.42 2.78 19.87
CA LEU A 319 28.73 2.39 19.32
C LEU A 319 29.87 3.22 19.92
N VAL A 320 29.71 4.55 20.01
CA VAL A 320 30.70 5.45 20.61
C VAL A 320 30.86 5.14 22.10
N ARG A 321 29.75 5.05 22.84
CA ARG A 321 29.74 4.75 24.27
C ARG A 321 30.44 3.42 24.59
N ARG A 322 30.21 2.39 23.78
CA ARG A 322 30.80 1.04 23.95
C ARG A 322 32.21 0.92 23.40
N SER A 323 32.73 1.96 22.73
CA SER A 323 34.06 1.97 22.11
C SER A 323 34.28 0.75 21.22
N ILE A 324 33.28 0.42 20.39
CA ILE A 324 33.36 -0.73 19.47
C ILE A 324 34.52 -0.48 18.49
N PRO A 325 35.53 -1.37 18.41
CA PRO A 325 36.75 -1.13 17.63
C PRO A 325 36.52 -1.26 16.12
N GLN A 326 35.46 -1.94 15.70
CA GLN A 326 35.09 -2.09 14.30
C GLN A 326 34.67 -0.75 13.69
N LYS A 327 35.07 -0.51 12.44
CA LYS A 327 34.59 0.64 11.67
C LYS A 327 33.09 0.48 11.42
N ALA A 328 32.32 1.52 11.75
CA ALA A 328 30.89 1.57 11.49
C ALA A 328 30.57 2.71 10.51
N PHE A 329 29.50 2.52 9.74
CA PHE A 329 28.88 3.55 8.92
C PHE A 329 27.42 3.66 9.34
N ILE A 330 26.96 4.89 9.59
CA ILE A 330 25.57 5.20 9.92
C ILE A 330 25.12 6.33 9.01
N CYS A 331 23.94 6.17 8.41
CA CYS A 331 23.29 7.21 7.63
C CYS A 331 22.33 7.98 8.54
N LEU A 332 22.43 9.31 8.55
CA LEU A 332 21.56 10.20 9.31
C LEU A 332 21.08 11.33 8.39
N PHE A 333 19.82 11.69 8.48
CA PHE A 333 19.26 12.86 7.82
C PHE A 333 19.31 14.06 8.76
N ASP A 334 20.29 14.94 8.54
CA ASP A 334 20.47 16.20 9.28
C ASP A 334 20.80 17.35 8.31
N PRO A 335 19.78 17.98 7.70
CA PRO A 335 19.97 19.08 6.75
C PRO A 335 20.71 20.32 7.31
N PRO A 336 20.54 20.71 8.59
CA PRO A 336 21.39 21.72 9.22
C PRO A 336 22.88 21.33 9.25
N CYS A 337 23.22 20.11 9.66
CA CYS A 337 24.61 19.65 9.74
C CYS A 337 25.30 19.59 8.36
N GLY A 338 24.59 19.12 7.33
CA GLY A 338 25.11 19.09 5.96
C GLY A 338 25.48 20.46 5.37
N ARG A 339 24.92 21.55 5.91
CA ARG A 339 25.28 22.94 5.54
C ARG A 339 26.47 23.48 6.33
N GLY A 340 26.71 22.99 7.55
CA GLY A 340 27.84 23.39 8.39
C GLY A 340 29.14 22.64 8.12
N CYS A 341 29.08 21.49 7.44
CA CYS A 341 30.24 20.65 7.10
C CYS A 341 30.83 20.90 5.70
N LYS A 342 30.33 21.90 4.95
CA LYS A 342 30.87 22.31 3.64
C LYS A 342 31.92 23.41 3.79
#